data_AF-A0A830BT35-F1
#
_entry.id   AF-A0A830BT35-F1
#
_cell.length_a   1.000
_cell.length_b   1.000
_cell.length_c   1.000
_cell.angle_alpha   90.00
_cell.angle_beta   90.00
_cell.angle_gamma   90.00
#
_symmetry.space_group_name_H-M   'P 1'
#
loop_
_entity.id
_entity.type
_entity.pdbx_description
1 polymer ?
#
loop_
_entity_poly.entity_id
_entity_poly.type
_entity_poly.pdbx_seq_one_letter_code
_entity_poly.pdbx_strand_id
1 'polypeptide(L)'
;MTSVRPAGKPVVDDWDCLKSVVRAFETYCGSLSQYGMKHMRSFANICNANVKTEQMAKAAAQACTVFPSNPWSSLKGGFST
;
A
#
# COMPACT_ATOMS: atom_id res chain seq x y z
N MET A 1 5.37 -11.04 3.30
CA MET A 1 4.09 -11.63 3.76
C MET A 1 3.21 -11.93 2.56
N THR A 2 3.12 -13.19 2.14
CA THR A 2 2.18 -13.64 1.09
C THR A 2 1.22 -14.63 1.71
N SER A 3 0.15 -14.12 2.32
CA SER A 3 -0.97 -14.95 2.75
C SER A 3 -2.01 -15.01 1.64
N VAL A 4 -2.38 -16.22 1.24
CA VAL A 4 -3.38 -16.48 0.21
C VAL A 4 -4.66 -16.91 0.92
N ARG A 5 -5.68 -16.03 0.89
CA ARG A 5 -7.02 -16.39 1.39
C ARG A 5 -7.63 -17.52 0.54
N PRO A 6 -8.46 -18.40 1.14
CA PRO A 6 -9.13 -19.47 0.42
C PRO A 6 -9.92 -18.95 -0.79
N ALA A 7 -10.06 -19.78 -1.81
CA ALA A 7 -10.87 -19.47 -2.98
C ALA A 7 -12.32 -19.13 -2.55
N GLY A 8 -12.91 -18.11 -3.19
CA GLY A 8 -14.25 -17.61 -2.85
C GLY A 8 -14.31 -16.59 -1.72
N LYS A 9 -13.20 -16.32 -1.00
CA LYS A 9 -13.12 -15.19 -0.05
C LYS A 9 -12.67 -13.90 -0.76
N PRO A 10 -13.14 -12.73 -0.31
CA PRO A 10 -12.66 -11.45 -0.85
C PRO A 10 -11.18 -11.25 -0.52
N VAL A 11 -10.47 -10.45 -1.32
CA VAL A 11 -9.03 -10.19 -1.13
C VAL A 11 -8.77 -9.45 0.18
N VAL A 12 -9.62 -8.47 0.49
CA VAL A 12 -9.61 -7.68 1.73
C VAL A 12 -11.02 -7.63 2.30
N ASP A 13 -11.14 -7.59 3.63
CA ASP A 13 -12.44 -7.41 4.29
C ASP A 13 -12.84 -5.92 4.36
N ASP A 14 -11.87 -5.02 4.54
CA ASP A 14 -12.05 -3.56 4.57
C ASP A 14 -11.33 -2.89 3.39
N TRP A 15 -12.12 -2.43 2.42
CA TRP A 15 -11.62 -1.73 1.23
C TRP A 15 -11.16 -0.30 1.52
N ASP A 16 -11.70 0.36 2.53
CA ASP A 16 -11.31 1.71 2.90
C ASP A 16 -9.97 1.70 3.64
N CYS A 17 -9.71 0.66 4.44
CA CYS A 17 -8.37 0.37 4.95
C CYS A 17 -7.38 0.19 3.79
N LEU A 18 -7.71 -0.62 2.78
CA LEU A 18 -6.79 -0.89 1.67
C LEU A 18 -6.36 0.41 0.97
N LYS A 19 -7.33 1.29 0.64
CA LYS A 19 -7.05 2.60 0.04
C LYS A 19 -6.20 3.47 0.95
N SER A 20 -6.53 3.53 2.24
CA SER A 20 -5.83 4.38 3.21
C SER A 20 -4.38 3.93 3.42
N VAL A 21 -4.14 2.62 3.50
CA VAL A 21 -2.82 2.02 3.65
C VAL A 21 -1.95 2.23 2.40
N VAL A 22 -2.53 2.10 1.20
CA VAL A 22 -1.83 2.39 -0.06
C VAL A 22 -1.45 3.86 -0.14
N ARG A 23 -2.38 4.78 0.14
CA ARG A 23 -2.10 6.22 0.16
C ARG A 23 -1.03 6.60 1.18
N ALA A 24 -1.10 6.01 2.38
CA ALA A 24 -0.07 6.21 3.41
C ALA A 24 1.31 5.75 2.93
N PHE A 25 1.39 4.59 2.28
CA PHE A 25 2.64 4.12 1.67
C PHE A 25 3.16 5.07 0.58
N GLU A 26 2.31 5.43 -0.39
CA GLU A 26 2.70 6.27 -1.53
C GLU A 26 3.12 7.68 -1.12
N THR A 27 2.63 8.19 0.01
CA THR A 27 3.03 9.48 0.58
C THR A 27 4.52 9.54 0.94
N TYR A 28 5.10 8.43 1.40
CA TYR A 28 6.52 8.35 1.78
C TYR A 28 7.39 7.68 0.72
N CYS A 29 6.86 6.66 0.07
CA CYS A 29 7.61 5.79 -0.85
C CYS A 29 7.36 6.10 -2.33
N GLY A 30 6.47 7.04 -2.65
CA GLY A 30 6.09 7.40 -4.02
C GLY A 30 5.10 6.42 -4.66
N SER A 31 4.68 6.74 -5.89
CA SER A 31 3.66 5.96 -6.60
C SER A 31 4.05 4.50 -6.79
N LEU A 32 3.08 3.61 -6.65
CA LEU A 32 3.24 2.19 -6.96
C LEU A 32 3.46 1.96 -8.46
N SER A 33 2.93 2.82 -9.34
CA SER A 33 2.81 2.57 -10.78
C SER A 33 2.09 1.25 -11.11
N GLN A 34 2.00 0.91 -12.40
CA GLN A 34 1.46 -0.39 -12.85
C GLN A 34 2.20 -1.58 -12.20
N TYR A 35 3.51 -1.46 -12.02
CA TYR A 35 4.32 -2.54 -11.49
C TYR A 35 4.02 -2.83 -10.01
N GLY A 36 3.88 -1.79 -9.19
CA GLY A 36 3.66 -1.90 -7.75
C GLY A 36 2.30 -2.50 -7.40
N MET A 37 1.33 -2.48 -8.33
CA MET A 37 0.03 -3.14 -8.15
C MET A 37 0.14 -4.64 -7.85
N LYS A 38 1.25 -5.30 -8.24
CA LYS A 38 1.53 -6.69 -7.83
C LYS A 38 1.59 -6.87 -6.31
N HIS A 39 1.82 -5.79 -5.55
CA HIS A 39 1.89 -5.79 -4.10
C HIS A 39 0.55 -5.46 -3.40
N MET A 40 -0.54 -5.25 -4.15
CA MET A 40 -1.86 -4.97 -3.57
C MET A 40 -2.31 -6.05 -2.58
N ARG A 41 -1.94 -7.31 -2.82
CA ARG A 41 -2.23 -8.40 -1.88
C ARG A 41 -1.50 -8.24 -0.54
N SER A 42 -0.30 -7.68 -0.54
CA SER A 42 0.43 -7.38 0.70
C SER A 42 -0.31 -6.33 1.52
N PHE A 43 -0.77 -5.24 0.88
CA PHE A 43 -1.57 -4.20 1.55
C PHE A 43 -2.92 -4.73 2.05
N ALA A 44 -3.57 -5.60 1.28
CA ALA A 44 -4.79 -6.28 1.72
C ALA A 44 -4.55 -7.14 2.96
N ASN A 45 -3.44 -7.88 3.01
CA ASN A 45 -3.09 -8.68 4.18
C ASN A 45 -2.78 -7.83 5.42
N ILE A 46 -2.21 -6.63 5.23
CA ILE A 46 -2.00 -5.66 6.32
C ILE A 46 -3.35 -5.23 6.92
N CYS A 47 -4.33 -4.92 6.07
CA CYS A 47 -5.69 -4.60 6.50
C CYS A 47 -6.40 -5.78 7.19
N ASN A 48 -6.30 -6.98 6.63
CA ASN A 48 -6.88 -8.19 7.23
C ASN A 48 -6.23 -8.54 8.58
N ALA A 49 -5.03 -8.03 8.86
CA ALA A 49 -4.34 -8.15 10.14
C ALA A 49 -4.67 -7.01 11.13
N ASN A 50 -5.66 -6.16 10.81
CA ASN A 50 -6.08 -5.01 11.61
C ASN A 50 -4.97 -3.98 11.89
N VAL A 51 -3.98 -3.86 10.99
CA VAL A 51 -2.95 -2.82 11.09
C VAL A 51 -3.55 -1.48 10.73
N LYS A 52 -3.38 -0.49 11.61
CA LYS A 52 -3.92 0.85 11.39
C LYS A 52 -3.08 1.65 10.41
N THR A 53 -3.72 2.59 9.70
CA THR A 53 -3.05 3.46 8.71
C THR A 53 -1.88 4.24 9.31
N GLU A 54 -1.96 4.67 10.58
CA GLU A 54 -0.87 5.40 11.23
C GLU A 54 0.36 4.52 11.44
N GLN A 55 0.16 3.21 11.68
CA GLN A 55 1.27 2.26 11.79
C GLN A 55 1.95 2.06 10.43
N MET A 56 1.16 2.00 9.35
CA MET A 56 1.71 1.97 8.00
C MET A 56 2.50 3.24 7.69
N ALA A 57 1.96 4.42 8.00
CA ALA A 57 2.66 5.70 7.77
C ALA A 57 4.02 5.74 8.50
N LYS A 58 4.06 5.31 9.76
CA LYS A 58 5.31 5.21 10.53
C LYS A 58 6.30 4.23 9.90
N ALA A 59 5.82 3.05 9.51
CA ALA A 59 6.66 2.05 8.87
C ALA A 59 7.20 2.52 7.51
N ALA A 60 6.36 3.17 6.71
CA ALA A 60 6.75 3.73 5.42
C ALA A 60 7.76 4.87 5.57
N ALA A 61 7.59 5.76 6.54
CA ALA A 61 8.56 6.82 6.84
C ALA A 61 9.93 6.27 7.29
N GLN A 62 9.93 5.16 8.03
CA GLN A 62 11.16 4.49 8.45
C GLN A 62 11.83 3.73 7.30
N ALA A 63 11.06 3.12 6.40
CA ALA A 63 11.57 2.34 5.27
C ALA A 63 12.01 3.23 4.10
N CYS A 64 11.31 4.33 3.86
CA CYS A 64 11.52 5.26 2.76
C CYS A 64 11.98 6.61 3.34
N THR A 65 13.23 6.67 3.76
CA THR A 65 13.82 7.87 4.40
C THR A 65 13.99 9.04 3.43
N VAL A 66 14.01 8.77 2.13
CA VAL A 66 14.10 9.76 1.06
C VAL A 66 13.04 9.45 0.02
N PHE A 67 12.26 10.46 -0.37
CA PHE A 67 11.27 10.31 -1.42
C PHE A 67 11.99 10.07 -2.77
N PRO A 68 11.63 9.02 -3.52
CA PRO A 68 12.32 8.68 -4.76
C PRO A 68 12.10 9.73 -5.86
N SER A 69 13.18 10.13 -6.53
CA SER A 69 13.17 11.14 -7.60
C SER A 69 13.01 10.58 -9.02
N ASN A 70 12.61 9.32 -9.16
CA ASN A 70 12.44 8.69 -10.48
C ASN A 70 11.03 8.97 -11.06
N PRO A 71 10.85 8.92 -12.40
CA PRO A 71 9.57 9.24 -13.03
C PRO A 71 8.40 8.33 -12.60
N TRP A 72 8.68 7.07 -12.30
CA TRP A 72 7.67 6.05 -11.97
C TRP A 72 7.11 6.19 -10.56
N SER A 73 7.83 6.88 -9.67
CA SER A 73 7.40 7.15 -8.30
C SER A 73 6.71 8.51 -8.13
N SER A 74 6.53 9.27 -9.22
CA SER A 74 5.87 10.58 -9.21
C SER A 74 4.39 10.48 -8.82
N LEU A 75 3.94 11.38 -7.93
CA LEU A 75 2.54 11.52 -7.54
C LEU A 75 1.77 12.55 -8.38
N LYS A 76 2.37 13.12 -9.43
CA LYS A 76 1.68 14.12 -10.29
C LYS A 76 0.43 13.57 -10.97
N GLY A 77 0.37 12.26 -11.20
CA GLY A 77 -0.81 11.56 -11.72
C GLY A 77 -1.85 11.19 -10.67
N GLY A 78 -1.63 11.55 -9.40
CA GLY A 78 -2.44 11.14 -8.27
C GLY A 78 -1.93 9.85 -7.60
N PHE A 79 -2.69 9.41 -6.60
CA PHE A 79 -2.48 8.15 -5.90
C PHE A 79 -3.08 6.98 -6.70
N SER A 80 -2.61 5.77 -6.45
CA SER A 80 -3.09 4.55 -7.12
C SER A 80 -4.52 4.15 -6.72
N THR A 81 -5.09 4.75 -5.66
CA THR A 81 -6.42 4.44 -5.11
C THR A 81 -7.14 5.66 -4.55
#